data_AF-A0A4V3DXP4-F1
#
_entry.id   AF-A0A4V3DXP4-F1
#
_cell.length_a   1.000
_cell.length_b   1.000
_cell.length_c   1.000
_cell.angle_alpha   90.00
_cell.angle_beta   90.00
_cell.angle_gamma   90.00
#
_symmetry.space_group_name_H-M   'P 1'
#
loop_
_entity.id
_entity.type
_entity.pdbx_description
1 polymer ?
#
loop_
_entity_poly.entity_id
_entity_poly.type
_entity_poly.pdbx_seq_one_letter_code
_entity_poly.pdbx_strand_id
1 'polypeptide(L)'
;MRAWIAAFFARRREFRERVAREATDLMNWMGEMAYAGARQRAREARGRQDDADARLWAKVAVEIARRTGQDIGIKGADRYPDPGPRPKEPTRNRREIAERLVDISRGIAALSAGRGDVATLHNIDVAARQVLDFTGRTYAIEKAVLDVIGACQRVQAYPTIDDLLNGRYPPVVDEAALALQKLRRLALP
;
A
#
# COMPACT_ATOMS: atom_id res chain seq x y z
N MET A 1 -11.05 27.36 -12.70
CA MET A 1 -11.18 25.97 -12.20
C MET A 1 -12.14 25.06 -13.00
N ARG A 2 -12.85 25.53 -14.06
CA ARG A 2 -13.84 24.74 -14.82
C ARG A 2 -13.33 24.09 -16.13
N ALA A 3 -12.27 24.62 -16.75
CA ALA A 3 -11.81 24.18 -18.07
C ALA A 3 -11.17 22.78 -18.09
N TRP A 4 -10.47 22.38 -17.01
CA TRP A 4 -9.79 21.09 -16.94
C TRP A 4 -10.78 19.91 -16.81
N ILE A 5 -11.90 20.12 -16.12
CA ILE A 5 -12.98 19.14 -15.98
C ILE A 5 -13.66 18.89 -17.33
N ALA A 6 -13.96 19.96 -18.08
CA ALA A 6 -14.54 19.86 -19.43
C ALA A 6 -13.60 19.14 -20.41
N ALA A 7 -12.30 19.46 -20.37
CA ALA A 7 -11.28 18.77 -21.17
C ALA A 7 -11.16 17.29 -20.82
N PHE A 8 -11.27 16.93 -19.54
CA PHE A 8 -11.28 15.53 -19.10
C PHE A 8 -12.49 14.75 -19.64
N PHE A 9 -13.68 15.34 -19.59
CA PHE A 9 -14.89 14.71 -20.13
C PHE A 9 -14.85 14.60 -21.65
N ALA A 10 -14.32 15.61 -22.36
CA ALA A 10 -14.12 15.56 -23.81
C ALA A 10 -13.19 14.40 -24.20
N ARG A 11 -12.02 14.30 -23.58
CA ARG A 11 -11.07 13.19 -23.82
C ARG A 11 -11.68 11.82 -23.50
N ARG A 12 -12.48 11.73 -22.42
CA ARG A 12 -13.17 10.49 -22.05
C ARG A 12 -14.22 10.09 -23.09
N ARG A 13 -14.91 11.07 -23.67
CA ARG A 13 -15.89 10.85 -24.73
C ARG A 13 -15.20 10.37 -26.01
N GLU A 14 -14.16 11.07 -26.46
CA GLU A 14 -13.35 10.68 -27.63
C GLU A 14 -12.80 9.25 -27.49
N PHE A 15 -12.29 8.90 -26.31
CA PHE A 15 -11.79 7.56 -26.05
C PHE A 15 -12.90 6.50 -26.14
N ARG A 16 -14.10 6.78 -25.62
CA ARG A 16 -15.25 5.88 -25.74
C ARG A 16 -15.70 5.72 -27.19
N GLU A 17 -15.74 6.81 -27.95
CA GLU A 17 -16.09 6.79 -29.37
C GLU A 17 -15.08 5.96 -30.18
N ARG A 18 -13.78 6.09 -29.87
CA ARG A 18 -12.73 5.24 -30.45
C ARG A 18 -12.93 3.77 -30.10
N VAL A 19 -13.16 3.44 -28.83
CA VAL A 19 -13.45 2.05 -28.40
C VAL A 19 -14.66 1.47 -29.13
N ALA A 20 -15.74 2.25 -29.25
CA ALA A 20 -16.96 1.81 -29.91
C ALA A 20 -16.76 1.57 -31.41
N ARG A 21 -15.95 2.41 -32.08
CA ARG A 21 -15.59 2.26 -33.50
C ARG A 21 -14.77 1.00 -33.73
N GLU A 22 -13.68 0.85 -32.99
CA GLU A 22 -12.80 -0.32 -33.08
C GLU A 22 -13.55 -1.63 -32.76
N ALA A 23 -14.46 -1.60 -31.79
CA ALA A 23 -15.32 -2.76 -31.48
C ALA A 23 -16.23 -3.12 -32.67
N THR A 24 -16.87 -2.12 -33.28
CA THR A 24 -17.70 -2.32 -34.48
C THR A 24 -16.88 -2.86 -35.64
N ASP A 25 -15.72 -2.27 -35.93
CA ASP A 25 -14.85 -2.69 -37.02
C ASP A 25 -14.37 -4.14 -36.82
N LEU A 26 -13.99 -4.48 -35.58
CA LEU A 26 -13.54 -5.82 -35.25
C LEU A 26 -14.67 -6.85 -35.30
N MET A 27 -15.87 -6.50 -34.86
CA MET A 27 -17.06 -7.35 -35.00
C MET A 27 -17.44 -7.55 -36.47
N ASN A 28 -17.35 -6.51 -37.30
CA ASN A 28 -17.62 -6.60 -38.73
C ASN A 28 -16.61 -7.50 -39.45
N TRP A 29 -15.33 -7.44 -39.06
CA TRP A 29 -14.26 -8.20 -39.72
C TRP A 29 -14.12 -9.63 -39.21
N MET A 30 -14.25 -9.87 -37.90
CA MET A 30 -14.00 -11.18 -37.26
C MET A 30 -15.27 -11.92 -36.84
N GLY A 31 -16.44 -11.28 -36.90
CA GLY A 31 -17.70 -11.84 -36.41
C GLY A 31 -17.58 -12.31 -34.95
N GLU A 32 -17.90 -13.58 -34.72
CA GLU A 32 -17.88 -14.20 -33.38
C GLU A 32 -16.48 -14.24 -32.73
N MET A 33 -15.41 -14.17 -33.53
CA MET A 33 -14.02 -14.20 -33.06
C MET A 33 -13.50 -12.83 -32.60
N ALA A 34 -14.29 -11.77 -32.73
CA ALA A 34 -13.87 -10.40 -32.43
C ALA A 34 -13.39 -10.22 -30.98
N TYR A 35 -14.02 -10.90 -30.02
CA TYR A 35 -13.58 -10.86 -28.62
C TYR A 35 -12.18 -11.46 -28.44
N ALA A 36 -11.94 -12.64 -29.00
CA ALA A 36 -10.64 -13.31 -28.93
C ALA A 36 -9.56 -12.46 -29.62
N GLY A 37 -9.87 -11.89 -30.78
CA GLY A 37 -8.99 -10.97 -31.50
C GLY A 37 -8.61 -9.73 -30.68
N ALA A 38 -9.58 -9.10 -30.01
CA ALA A 38 -9.31 -7.96 -29.13
C ALA A 38 -8.41 -8.34 -27.94
N ARG A 39 -8.63 -9.52 -27.34
CA ARG A 39 -7.79 -10.02 -26.24
C ARG A 39 -6.38 -10.35 -26.67
N GLN A 40 -6.21 -10.90 -27.88
CA GLN A 40 -4.90 -11.17 -28.46
C GLN A 40 -4.13 -9.87 -28.68
N ARG A 41 -4.73 -8.87 -29.33
CA ARG A 41 -4.10 -7.55 -29.54
C ARG A 41 -3.72 -6.86 -28.24
N ALA A 42 -4.56 -6.99 -27.19
CA ALA A 42 -4.22 -6.48 -25.86
C ALA A 42 -2.99 -7.17 -25.25
N ARG A 43 -2.78 -8.47 -25.49
CA ARG A 43 -1.60 -9.21 -25.02
C ARG A 43 -0.36 -8.83 -25.83
N GLU A 44 -0.48 -8.73 -27.14
CA GLU A 44 0.60 -8.30 -28.04
C GLU A 44 1.06 -6.87 -27.72
N ALA A 45 0.14 -5.95 -27.45
CA ALA A 45 0.45 -4.60 -27.00
C ALA A 45 1.24 -4.59 -25.67
N ARG A 46 0.86 -5.44 -24.70
CA ARG A 46 1.63 -5.61 -23.45
C ARG A 46 3.03 -6.19 -23.71
N GLY A 47 3.14 -7.15 -24.62
CA GLY A 47 4.43 -7.71 -25.03
C GLY A 47 5.36 -6.65 -25.62
N ARG A 48 4.78 -5.67 -26.34
CA ARG A 48 5.49 -4.49 -26.87
C ARG A 48 5.66 -3.36 -25.85
N GLN A 49 5.23 -3.54 -24.60
CA GLN A 49 5.21 -2.53 -23.54
C GLN A 49 4.42 -1.26 -23.90
N ASP A 50 3.44 -1.35 -24.81
CA ASP A 50 2.53 -0.26 -25.13
C ASP A 50 1.28 -0.34 -24.23
N ASP A 51 1.37 0.28 -23.06
CA ASP A 51 0.29 0.30 -22.07
C ASP A 51 -0.97 1.03 -22.57
N ALA A 52 -0.82 2.02 -23.45
CA ALA A 52 -1.95 2.78 -23.97
C ALA A 52 -2.77 1.92 -24.93
N ASP A 53 -2.10 1.22 -25.84
CA ASP A 53 -2.71 0.31 -26.80
C ASP A 53 -3.30 -0.92 -26.08
N ALA A 54 -2.59 -1.45 -25.07
CA ALA A 54 -3.11 -2.54 -24.24
C ALA A 54 -4.40 -2.16 -23.50
N ARG A 55 -4.50 -0.92 -22.99
CA ARG A 55 -5.72 -0.40 -22.35
C ARG A 55 -6.86 -0.21 -23.35
N LEU A 56 -6.56 0.28 -24.55
CA LEU A 56 -7.54 0.43 -25.63
C LEU A 56 -8.16 -0.93 -26.00
N TRP A 57 -7.34 -1.92 -26.37
CA TRP A 57 -7.81 -3.24 -26.78
C TRP A 57 -8.51 -4.01 -25.66
N ALA A 58 -8.10 -3.81 -24.40
CA ALA A 58 -8.83 -4.34 -23.25
C ALA A 58 -10.25 -3.77 -23.13
N LYS A 59 -10.44 -2.47 -23.44
CA LYS A 59 -11.76 -1.84 -23.43
C LYS A 59 -12.60 -2.23 -24.65
N VAL A 60 -11.98 -2.41 -25.82
CA VAL A 60 -12.62 -2.96 -27.01
C VAL A 60 -13.16 -4.36 -26.73
N ALA A 61 -12.37 -5.24 -26.11
CA ALA A 61 -12.82 -6.59 -25.73
C ALA A 61 -14.04 -6.55 -24.79
N VAL A 62 -14.07 -5.61 -23.83
CA VAL A 62 -15.22 -5.45 -22.92
C VAL A 62 -16.47 -4.95 -23.66
N GLU A 63 -16.31 -4.01 -24.59
CA GLU A 63 -17.42 -3.49 -25.37
C GLU A 63 -18.00 -4.58 -26.30
N ILE A 64 -17.16 -5.37 -26.97
CA ILE A 64 -17.59 -6.48 -27.83
C ILE A 64 -18.39 -7.49 -27.03
N ALA A 65 -17.85 -7.95 -25.91
CA ALA A 65 -18.54 -9.00 -25.16
C ALA A 65 -19.81 -8.51 -24.44
N ARG A 66 -19.89 -7.21 -24.09
CA ARG A 66 -21.17 -6.60 -23.70
C ARG A 66 -22.22 -6.65 -24.82
N ARG A 67 -21.82 -6.47 -26.08
CA ARG A 67 -22.73 -6.48 -27.24
C ARG A 67 -23.11 -7.89 -27.68
N THR A 68 -22.20 -8.85 -27.59
CA THR A 68 -22.44 -10.24 -28.01
C THR A 68 -23.04 -11.12 -26.92
N GLY A 69 -23.22 -10.58 -25.70
CA GLY A 69 -23.70 -11.37 -24.57
C GLY A 69 -22.70 -12.43 -24.10
N GLN A 70 -21.43 -12.33 -24.50
CA GLN A 70 -20.38 -13.17 -23.95
C GLN A 70 -20.11 -12.76 -22.49
N ASP A 71 -20.21 -13.71 -21.57
CA ASP A 71 -19.87 -13.49 -20.18
C ASP A 71 -18.38 -13.16 -20.03
N ILE A 72 -18.09 -11.87 -19.84
CA ILE A 72 -16.74 -11.38 -19.59
C ILE A 72 -16.38 -11.72 -18.17
N GLY A 73 -15.66 -12.83 -18.03
CA GLY A 73 -15.23 -13.31 -16.74
C GLY A 73 -16.29 -14.17 -16.09
N ILE A 74 -16.36 -15.44 -16.52
CA ILE A 74 -16.20 -16.51 -15.53
C ILE A 74 -14.97 -16.08 -14.73
N LYS A 75 -15.20 -15.50 -13.55
CA LYS A 75 -14.12 -14.92 -12.76
C LYS A 75 -13.14 -16.06 -12.53
N GLY A 76 -11.83 -15.76 -12.49
CA GLY A 76 -10.91 -16.70 -11.85
C GLY A 76 -11.39 -17.09 -10.43
N ALA A 77 -12.20 -16.23 -9.81
CA ALA A 77 -12.90 -16.43 -8.55
C ALA A 77 -14.17 -17.31 -8.60
N ASP A 78 -14.68 -17.70 -9.78
CA ASP A 78 -15.76 -18.70 -9.88
C ASP A 78 -15.17 -20.11 -10.13
N ARG A 79 -13.90 -20.18 -10.54
CA ARG A 79 -13.15 -21.45 -10.73
C ARG A 79 -12.61 -22.02 -9.41
N TYR A 80 -12.60 -21.22 -8.35
CA TYR A 80 -12.32 -21.60 -6.98
C TYR A 80 -13.46 -21.05 -6.13
N PRO A 81 -14.09 -21.83 -5.22
CA PRO A 81 -15.06 -21.27 -4.30
C PRO A 81 -14.45 -20.07 -3.58
N ASP A 82 -15.17 -18.95 -3.61
CA ASP A 82 -14.84 -17.70 -2.94
C ASP A 82 -14.36 -17.99 -1.50
N PRO A 83 -13.15 -17.59 -1.08
CA PRO A 83 -12.70 -17.76 0.32
C PRO A 83 -13.47 -16.87 1.32
N GLY A 84 -14.60 -16.30 0.90
CA GLY A 84 -15.40 -15.34 1.65
C GLY A 84 -14.92 -13.91 1.44
N PRO A 85 -15.68 -12.92 1.94
CA PRO A 85 -15.27 -11.53 1.88
C PRO A 85 -13.90 -11.39 2.51
N ARG A 86 -12.92 -10.88 1.75
CA ARG A 86 -11.65 -10.42 2.35
C ARG A 86 -12.03 -9.47 3.48
N PRO A 87 -11.59 -9.72 4.73
CA PRO A 87 -11.91 -8.83 5.82
C PRO A 87 -11.44 -7.43 5.40
N LYS A 88 -12.36 -6.45 5.40
CA LYS A 88 -11.96 -5.06 5.41
C LYS A 88 -11.04 -4.93 6.64
N GLU A 89 -9.74 -4.74 6.41
CA GLU A 89 -8.83 -4.35 7.49
C GLU A 89 -9.54 -3.25 8.29
N PRO A 90 -9.76 -3.42 9.60
CA PRO A 90 -10.53 -2.46 10.36
C PRO A 90 -9.83 -1.11 10.23
N THR A 91 -10.46 -0.14 9.57
CA THR A 91 -9.95 1.23 9.44
C THR A 91 -9.66 1.84 10.83
N ARG A 92 -10.33 1.32 11.86
CA ARG A 92 -10.11 1.59 13.28
C ARG A 92 -8.71 1.17 13.76
N ASN A 93 -8.23 -0.02 13.41
CA ASN A 93 -6.89 -0.49 13.79
C ASN A 93 -5.80 0.39 13.16
N ARG A 94 -5.95 0.83 11.90
CA ARG A 94 -4.95 1.69 11.25
C ARG A 94 -4.78 3.04 11.95
N ARG A 95 -5.87 3.65 12.42
CA ARG A 95 -5.81 4.90 13.20
C ARG A 95 -5.16 4.67 14.56
N GLU A 96 -5.57 3.62 15.27
CA GLU A 96 -5.03 3.27 16.59
C GLU A 96 -3.53 2.94 16.50
N ILE A 97 -3.09 2.21 15.46
CA ILE A 97 -1.67 1.96 15.16
C ILE A 97 -0.92 3.27 14.93
N ALA A 98 -1.46 4.18 14.10
CA ALA A 98 -0.81 5.46 13.83
C ALA A 98 -0.66 6.32 15.09
N GLU A 99 -1.68 6.34 15.95
CA GLU A 99 -1.63 7.04 17.24
C GLU A 99 -0.52 6.46 18.14
N ARG A 100 -0.40 5.13 18.23
CA ARG A 100 0.67 4.49 19.01
C ARG A 100 2.07 4.76 18.46
N LEU A 101 2.24 4.76 17.15
CA LEU A 101 3.52 5.11 16.52
C LEU A 101 3.92 6.57 16.82
N VAL A 102 2.95 7.48 16.92
CA VAL A 102 3.18 8.87 17.34
C VAL A 102 3.58 8.95 18.81
N ASP A 103 2.93 8.18 19.70
CA ASP A 103 3.28 8.11 21.11
C ASP A 103 4.73 7.62 21.31
N ILE A 104 5.13 6.58 20.57
CA ILE A 104 6.52 6.06 20.59
C ILE A 104 7.50 7.14 20.10
N SER A 105 7.19 7.82 19.00
CA SER A 105 8.02 8.91 18.46
C SER A 105 8.24 10.04 19.47
N ARG A 106 7.17 10.44 20.18
CA ARG A 106 7.25 11.44 21.25
C ARG A 106 8.11 10.96 22.43
N GLY A 107 7.98 9.68 22.80
CA GLY A 107 8.82 9.07 23.83
C GLY A 107 10.30 9.08 23.46
N ILE A 108 10.65 8.71 22.22
CA ILE A 108 12.03 8.78 21.71
C ILE A 108 12.56 10.21 21.78
N ALA A 109 11.77 11.20 21.34
CA ALA A 109 12.16 12.61 21.41
C ALA A 109 12.33 13.13 22.85
N ALA A 110 11.55 12.62 23.80
CA ALA A 110 11.71 12.94 25.22
C ALA A 110 13.00 12.35 25.79
N LEU A 111 13.31 11.09 25.47
CA LEU A 111 14.55 10.42 25.84
C LEU A 111 15.77 11.12 25.25
N SER A 112 15.76 11.44 23.95
CA SER A 112 16.88 12.12 23.28
C SER A 112 17.16 13.51 23.85
N ALA A 113 16.12 14.19 24.34
CA ALA A 113 16.22 15.49 25.00
C ALA A 113 16.64 15.40 26.48
N GLY A 114 16.93 14.20 27.01
CA GLY A 114 17.26 13.98 28.42
C GLY A 114 16.09 14.23 29.37
N ARG A 115 14.86 14.28 28.86
CA ARG A 115 13.63 14.49 29.64
C ARG A 115 12.85 13.20 29.91
N GLY A 116 13.29 12.09 29.33
CA GLY A 116 12.65 10.79 29.47
C GLY A 116 13.16 10.01 30.68
N ASP A 117 12.24 9.41 31.40
CA ASP A 117 12.45 8.62 32.62
C ASP A 117 11.95 7.18 32.45
N VAL A 118 11.93 6.41 33.55
CA VAL A 118 11.47 5.01 33.53
C VAL A 118 10.01 4.93 33.08
N ALA A 119 9.18 5.91 33.46
CA ALA A 119 7.79 5.99 32.99
C ALA A 119 7.71 6.19 31.47
N THR A 120 8.60 6.99 30.90
CA THR A 120 8.71 7.21 29.45
C THR A 120 9.02 5.90 28.72
N LEU A 121 9.97 5.09 29.21
CA LEU A 121 10.23 3.77 28.64
C LEU A 121 9.05 2.81 28.76
N HIS A 122 8.38 2.80 29.92
CA HIS A 122 7.21 1.97 30.12
C HIS A 122 6.10 2.31 29.13
N ASN A 123 5.85 3.61 28.90
CA ASN A 123 4.86 4.06 27.93
C ASN A 123 5.21 3.67 26.50
N ILE A 124 6.50 3.69 26.14
CA ILE A 124 6.98 3.20 24.83
C ILE A 124 6.75 1.69 24.70
N ASP A 125 7.09 0.89 25.71
CA ASP A 125 6.87 -0.56 25.70
C ASP A 125 5.37 -0.90 25.53
N VAL A 126 4.50 -0.24 26.32
CA VAL A 126 3.05 -0.41 26.21
C VAL A 126 2.55 -0.05 24.82
N ALA A 127 2.96 1.11 24.28
CA ALA A 127 2.54 1.54 22.95
C ALA A 127 3.03 0.59 21.85
N ALA A 128 4.28 0.11 21.94
CA ALA A 128 4.84 -0.83 20.97
C ALA A 128 4.13 -2.19 20.99
N ARG A 129 3.77 -2.70 22.18
CA ARG A 129 2.97 -3.93 22.32
C ARG A 129 1.55 -3.76 21.80
N GLN A 130 0.92 -2.61 22.00
CA GLN A 130 -0.39 -2.32 21.42
C GLN A 130 -0.36 -2.31 19.89
N VAL A 131 0.71 -1.81 19.26
CA VAL A 131 0.90 -1.94 17.80
C VAL A 131 0.90 -3.40 17.37
N LEU A 132 1.57 -4.28 18.11
CA LEU A 132 1.59 -5.71 17.84
C LEU A 132 0.18 -6.34 17.94
N ASP A 133 -0.59 -5.97 18.96
CA ASP A 133 -1.95 -6.48 19.14
C ASP A 133 -2.91 -6.00 18.03
N PHE A 134 -2.72 -4.79 17.51
CA PHE A 134 -3.56 -4.24 16.42
C PHE A 134 -3.23 -4.77 15.02
N THR A 135 -1.98 -5.21 14.79
CA THR A 135 -1.47 -5.62 13.46
C THR A 135 -1.51 -7.12 13.22
N GLY A 136 -1.78 -7.92 14.25
CA GLY A 136 -1.65 -9.37 14.21
C GLY A 136 -0.20 -9.78 14.45
N ARG A 137 0.00 -10.71 15.38
CA ARG A 137 1.31 -11.16 15.88
C ARG A 137 2.10 -11.92 14.82
N THR A 138 2.78 -11.20 13.93
CA THR A 138 3.76 -11.77 13.01
C THR A 138 5.16 -11.65 13.60
N TYR A 139 6.02 -12.63 13.33
CA TYR A 139 7.42 -12.61 13.77
C TYR A 139 8.16 -11.32 13.37
N ALA A 140 7.88 -10.80 12.16
CA ALA A 140 8.51 -9.58 11.67
C ALA A 140 8.13 -8.34 12.49
N ILE A 141 6.85 -8.21 12.88
CA ILE A 141 6.37 -7.09 13.68
C ILE A 141 6.83 -7.24 15.13
N GLU A 142 6.76 -8.45 15.69
CA GLU A 142 7.24 -8.73 17.05
C GLU A 142 8.73 -8.39 17.20
N LYS A 143 9.55 -8.81 16.23
CA LYS A 143 10.96 -8.43 16.18
C LYS A 143 11.15 -6.91 16.09
N ALA A 144 10.37 -6.23 15.25
CA ALA A 144 10.47 -4.77 15.12
C ALA A 144 10.05 -4.03 16.40
N VAL A 145 9.08 -4.55 17.15
CA VAL A 145 8.68 -4.03 18.46
C VAL A 145 9.82 -4.19 19.48
N LEU A 146 10.44 -5.37 19.54
CA LEU A 146 11.59 -5.62 20.42
C LEU A 146 12.79 -4.75 20.04
N ASP A 147 13.04 -4.56 18.74
CA ASP A 147 14.10 -3.66 18.23
C ASP A 147 13.88 -2.22 18.76
N VAL A 148 12.64 -1.71 18.72
CA VAL A 148 12.28 -0.37 19.24
C VAL A 148 12.50 -0.28 20.75
N ILE A 149 11.98 -1.24 21.52
CA ILE A 149 12.10 -1.23 22.98
C ILE A 149 13.58 -1.28 23.40
N GLY A 150 14.35 -2.18 22.80
CA GLY A 150 15.78 -2.32 23.09
C GLY A 150 16.58 -1.06 22.72
N ALA A 151 16.26 -0.41 21.60
CA ALA A 151 16.90 0.85 21.22
C ALA A 151 16.56 1.97 22.22
N CYS A 152 15.31 2.10 22.65
CA CYS A 152 14.91 3.13 23.63
C CYS A 152 15.56 2.90 25.00
N GLN A 153 15.68 1.65 25.44
CA GLN A 153 16.42 1.30 26.67
C GLN A 153 17.88 1.73 26.61
N ARG A 154 18.54 1.54 25.44
CA ARG A 154 19.90 2.06 25.23
C ARG A 154 19.93 3.58 25.29
N VAL A 155 19.03 4.28 24.61
CA VAL A 155 18.96 5.76 24.68
C VAL A 155 18.84 6.24 26.14
N GLN A 156 17.99 5.61 26.97
CA GLN A 156 17.85 6.01 28.37
C GLN A 156 19.11 5.77 29.21
N ALA A 157 19.84 4.68 28.93
CA ALA A 157 21.07 4.36 29.64
C ALA A 157 22.20 5.37 29.36
N TYR A 158 22.02 6.28 28.39
CA TYR A 158 22.95 7.36 28.04
C TYR A 158 22.34 8.72 28.44
N PRO A 159 23.06 9.58 29.19
CA PRO A 159 24.43 9.94 28.83
C PRO A 159 25.40 9.87 30.01
N THR A 160 26.43 9.03 29.91
CA THR A 160 27.65 9.33 30.66
C THR A 160 28.40 10.46 29.94
N ILE A 161 29.17 11.26 30.69
CA ILE A 161 30.05 12.29 30.11
C ILE A 161 30.97 11.66 29.06
N ASP A 162 31.40 10.42 29.28
CA ASP A 162 32.25 9.66 28.36
C ASP A 162 31.57 9.39 27.00
N ASP A 163 30.28 9.07 26.97
CA ASP A 163 29.57 8.81 25.72
C ASP A 163 29.30 10.07 24.88
N LEU A 164 29.15 11.21 25.53
CA LEU A 164 29.10 12.53 24.88
C LEU A 164 30.46 12.91 24.30
N LEU A 165 31.54 12.68 25.06
CA LEU A 165 32.92 12.93 24.63
C LEU A 165 33.35 12.00 23.48
N ASN A 166 32.83 10.76 23.46
CA ASN A 166 33.14 9.76 22.43
C ASN A 166 32.17 9.77 21.23
N GLY A 167 31.25 10.74 21.15
CA GLY A 167 30.34 10.90 20.01
C GLY A 167 29.33 9.76 19.81
N ARG A 168 29.01 8.99 20.86
CA ARG A 168 28.08 7.84 20.79
C ARG A 168 26.61 8.23 20.94
N TYR A 169 26.34 9.47 21.36
CA TYR A 169 25.00 9.94 21.68
C TYR A 169 24.09 10.24 20.44
N PRO A 170 24.59 10.68 19.27
CA PRO A 170 23.77 10.72 18.05
C PRO A 170 23.41 9.32 17.48
N PRO A 171 24.37 8.36 17.36
CA PRO A 171 24.09 7.03 16.80
C PRO A 171 22.98 6.23 17.48
N VAL A 172 22.88 6.26 18.81
CA VAL A 172 21.89 5.46 19.56
C VAL A 172 20.46 6.01 19.39
N VAL A 173 20.32 7.32 19.24
CA VAL A 173 19.02 7.96 18.92
C VAL A 173 18.60 7.62 17.49
N ASP A 174 19.55 7.60 16.55
CA ASP A 174 19.32 7.19 15.16
C ASP A 174 18.87 5.73 15.07
N GLU A 175 19.43 4.82 15.88
CA GLU A 175 18.98 3.43 15.98
C GLU A 175 17.51 3.33 16.39
N ALA A 176 17.07 4.09 17.40
CA ALA A 176 15.68 4.10 17.86
C ALA A 176 14.73 4.64 16.78
N ALA A 177 15.14 5.69 16.07
CA ALA A 177 14.36 6.25 14.96
C ALA A 177 14.25 5.26 13.78
N LEU A 178 15.34 4.56 13.43
CA LEU A 178 15.35 3.54 12.39
C LEU A 178 14.47 2.34 12.75
N ALA A 179 14.54 1.87 14.00
CA ALA A 179 13.67 0.81 14.50
C ALA A 179 12.19 1.20 14.41
N LEU A 180 11.83 2.43 14.79
CA LEU A 180 10.47 2.93 14.67
C LEU A 180 10.03 3.04 13.20
N GLN A 181 10.91 3.50 12.30
CA GLN A 181 10.59 3.57 10.87
C GLN A 181 10.31 2.19 10.27
N LYS A 182 11.09 1.18 10.67
CA LYS A 182 10.88 -0.22 10.27
C LYS A 182 9.54 -0.74 10.80
N LEU A 183 9.23 -0.51 12.08
CA LEU A 183 7.94 -0.89 12.66
C LEU A 183 6.78 -0.23 11.92
N ARG A 184 6.88 1.08 11.62
CA ARG A 184 5.86 1.80 10.84
C ARG A 184 5.62 1.17 9.47
N ARG A 185 6.68 0.84 8.73
CA ARG A 185 6.55 0.22 7.38
C ARG A 185 5.83 -1.13 7.42
N LEU A 186 6.05 -1.89 8.49
CA LEU A 186 5.42 -3.21 8.67
C LEU A 186 3.98 -3.10 9.18
N ALA A 187 3.70 -2.12 10.05
CA ALA A 187 2.41 -1.96 10.71
C ALA A 187 1.38 -1.16 9.89
N LEU A 188 1.83 -0.30 8.97
CA LEU A 188 0.99 0.54 8.11
C LEU A 188 1.43 0.44 6.63
N PRO A 189 1.07 -0.66 5.94
CA PRO A 189 1.33 -0.82 4.51
C PRO A 189 0.40 0.04 3.62
#